data_AF-A0A5B8U0Z3-F1
#
_entry.id   AF-A0A5B8U0Z3-F1
#
_cell.length_a   1.000
_cell.length_b   1.000
_cell.length_c   1.000
_cell.angle_alpha   90.00
_cell.angle_beta   90.00
_cell.angle_gamma   90.00
#
_symmetry.space_group_name_H-M   'P 1'
#
loop_
_entity.id
_entity.type
_entity.pdbx_description
1 polymer ?
#
loop_
_entity_poly.entity_id
_entity_poly.type
_entity_poly.pdbx_seq_one_letter_code
_entity_poly.pdbx_strand_id
1 'polypeptide(L)'
;MSSEPEGPVTIDADALLGTRSVEAGVAALAARNQHHLAGMGADEQAEAVEHWRELAVEVLSAARVALADAAALPGAGRAVIVLEDSGGDEVSVHVTFAPQLEEMADGSIAGTPAQLAAMSLLEAMTAEDHGGHDHDHGGHGHEH
;
A
#
# COMPACT_ATOMS: atom_id res chain seq x y z
N MET A 1 22.90 -13.68 -9.93
CA MET A 1 22.60 -12.90 -8.72
C MET A 1 21.17 -12.47 -8.88
N SER A 2 20.25 -13.20 -8.24
CA SER A 2 18.82 -12.91 -8.31
C SER A 2 18.53 -11.79 -7.32
N SER A 3 18.08 -10.65 -7.82
CA SER A 3 17.50 -9.59 -7.00
C SER A 3 16.16 -10.10 -6.48
N GLU A 4 16.00 -10.20 -5.16
CA GLU A 4 14.68 -10.45 -4.57
C GLU A 4 13.74 -9.29 -4.94
N PRO A 5 12.48 -9.56 -5.34
CA PRO A 5 11.52 -8.51 -5.63
C PRO A 5 11.26 -7.72 -4.34
N GLU A 6 11.53 -6.42 -4.39
CA GLU A 6 11.30 -5.47 -3.31
C GLU A 6 9.78 -5.48 -3.02
N GLY A 7 9.39 -6.01 -1.85
CA GLY A 7 7.98 -6.06 -1.44
C GLY A 7 7.30 -4.67 -1.44
N PRO A 8 5.99 -4.59 -1.19
CA PRO A 8 5.27 -3.32 -1.25
C PRO A 8 5.95 -2.26 -0.38
N VAL A 9 6.25 -1.10 -0.98
CA VAL A 9 6.86 0.02 -0.28
C VAL A 9 5.86 0.55 0.74
N THR A 10 5.90 0.02 1.95
CA THR A 10 5.20 0.60 3.09
C THR A 10 5.91 1.90 3.45
N ILE A 11 5.21 3.03 3.35
CA ILE A 11 5.75 4.29 3.84
C ILE A 11 5.91 4.15 5.34
N ASP A 12 7.16 4.10 5.80
CA ASP A 12 7.49 4.21 7.21
C ASP A 12 7.12 5.62 7.69
N ALA A 13 6.24 5.70 8.70
CA ALA A 13 5.78 6.95 9.25
C ALA A 13 6.94 7.79 9.83
N ASP A 14 7.99 7.15 10.33
CA ASP A 14 9.18 7.85 10.81
C ASP A 14 10.06 8.35 9.67
N ALA A 15 10.03 7.72 8.49
CA ALA A 15 10.73 8.20 7.31
C ALA A 15 10.16 9.51 6.74
N LEU A 16 8.91 9.85 7.05
CA LEU A 16 8.29 11.13 6.65
C LEU A 16 9.01 12.34 7.27
N LEU A 17 9.60 12.20 8.46
CA LEU A 17 10.36 13.27 9.11
C LEU A 17 11.87 13.17 8.85
N GLY A 18 12.30 12.25 7.99
CA GLY A 18 13.69 12.14 7.55
C GLY A 18 14.15 13.37 6.77
N THR A 19 15.46 13.66 6.83
CA THR A 19 16.07 14.84 6.18
C THR A 19 15.69 14.97 4.70
N ARG A 20 15.75 13.86 3.94
CA ARG A 20 15.39 13.84 2.51
C ARG A 20 13.93 14.21 2.26
N SER A 21 13.01 13.76 3.10
CA SER A 21 11.58 14.02 2.98
C SER A 21 11.26 15.49 3.24
N VAL A 22 11.88 16.07 4.27
CA VAL A 22 11.77 17.50 4.58
C VAL A 22 12.37 18.36 3.46
N GLU A 23 13.57 18.02 2.98
CA GLU A 23 14.22 18.73 1.87
C GLU A 23 13.40 18.67 0.58
N ALA A 24 12.80 17.51 0.25
CA ALA A 24 11.91 17.37 -0.89
C ALA A 24 10.65 18.25 -0.74
N GLY A 25 10.08 18.32 0.46
CA GLY A 25 8.96 19.21 0.76
C GLY A 25 9.32 20.69 0.57
N VAL A 26 10.47 21.12 1.08
CA VAL A 26 10.99 22.48 0.90
C VAL A 26 11.23 22.78 -0.58
N ALA A 27 11.85 21.86 -1.33
CA ALA A 27 12.10 22.03 -2.76
C ALA A 27 10.79 22.17 -3.57
N ALA A 28 9.76 21.38 -3.23
CA ALA A 28 8.45 21.49 -3.85
C ALA A 28 7.77 22.84 -3.55
N LEU A 29 7.86 23.32 -2.30
CA LEU A 29 7.38 24.65 -1.91
C LEU A 29 8.14 25.77 -2.65
N ALA A 30 9.46 25.65 -2.78
CA ALA A 30 10.28 26.60 -3.52
C ALA A 30 9.92 26.62 -5.01
N ALA A 31 9.74 25.46 -5.64
CA ALA A 31 9.33 25.35 -7.04
C ALA A 31 7.95 26.00 -7.27
N ARG A 32 6.99 25.78 -6.35
CA ARG A 32 5.67 26.42 -6.41
C ARG A 32 5.74 27.95 -6.28
N ASN A 33 6.69 28.46 -5.50
CA ASN A 33 6.86 29.89 -5.22
C ASN A 33 7.96 30.55 -6.06
N GLN A 34 8.41 29.91 -7.16
CA GLN A 34 9.54 30.39 -7.97
C GLN A 34 9.35 31.84 -8.46
N HIS A 35 8.13 32.22 -8.83
CA HIS A 35 7.82 33.59 -9.25
C HIS A 35 7.97 34.62 -8.12
N HIS A 36 7.71 34.22 -6.87
CA HIS A 36 7.86 35.09 -5.70
C HIS A 36 9.35 35.24 -5.35
N LEU A 37 10.11 34.15 -5.40
CA LEU A 37 11.56 34.14 -5.19
C LEU A 37 12.31 35.04 -6.17
N ALA A 38 11.86 35.10 -7.43
CA ALA A 38 12.52 35.92 -8.46
C ALA A 38 12.53 37.42 -8.13
N GLY A 39 11.63 37.88 -7.24
CA GLY A 39 11.58 39.26 -6.76
C GLY A 39 12.27 39.49 -5.42
N MET A 40 12.71 38.44 -4.72
CA MET A 40 13.25 38.52 -3.35
C MET A 40 14.75 38.76 -3.33
N GLY A 41 15.21 39.53 -2.34
CA GLY A 41 16.64 39.65 -2.01
C GLY A 41 17.22 38.38 -1.41
N ALA A 42 18.54 38.23 -1.38
CA ALA A 42 19.18 36.99 -0.90
C ALA A 42 18.84 36.66 0.56
N ASP A 43 18.75 37.67 1.43
CA ASP A 43 18.37 37.50 2.84
C ASP A 43 16.91 37.05 2.98
N GLU A 44 16.01 37.66 2.20
CA GLU A 44 14.59 37.30 2.16
C GLU A 44 14.35 35.90 1.59
N GLN A 45 15.16 35.46 0.62
CA GLN A 45 15.15 34.09 0.12
C GLN A 45 15.59 33.09 1.20
N ALA A 46 16.59 33.44 2.02
CA ALA A 46 17.04 32.58 3.11
C ALA A 46 15.95 32.43 4.18
N GLU A 47 15.30 33.53 4.57
CA GLU A 47 14.15 33.51 5.49
C GLU A 47 12.96 32.70 4.93
N ALA A 48 12.67 32.85 3.63
CA ALA A 48 11.61 32.08 2.97
C ALA A 48 11.88 30.56 2.99
N VAL A 49 13.14 30.16 2.79
CA VAL A 49 13.55 28.74 2.85
C VAL A 49 13.39 28.18 4.27
N GLU A 50 13.77 28.95 5.30
CA GLU A 50 13.56 28.54 6.70
C GLU A 50 12.07 28.39 7.00
N HIS A 51 11.25 29.36 6.60
CA HIS A 51 9.80 29.30 6.81
C HIS A 51 9.16 28.09 6.09
N TRP A 52 9.56 27.78 4.86
CA TRP A 52 9.06 26.60 4.16
C TRP A 52 9.50 25.30 4.80
N ARG A 53 10.67 25.29 5.44
CA ARG A 53 11.12 24.13 6.22
C ARG A 53 10.21 23.88 7.42
N GLU A 54 9.82 24.94 8.13
CA GLU A 54 8.84 24.83 9.22
C GLU A 54 7.51 24.27 8.74
N LEU A 55 6.97 24.83 7.65
CA LEU A 55 5.71 24.35 7.04
C LEU A 55 5.81 22.89 6.58
N ALA A 56 6.91 22.49 5.95
CA ALA A 56 7.13 21.11 5.52
C ALA A 56 7.14 20.15 6.71
N VAL A 57 7.85 20.51 7.79
CA VAL A 57 7.88 19.71 9.02
C VAL A 57 6.49 19.61 9.66
N GLU A 58 5.72 20.69 9.71
CA GLU A 58 4.36 20.70 10.26
C GLU A 58 3.45 19.73 9.50
N VAL A 59 3.41 19.83 8.17
CA VAL A 59 2.57 18.97 7.32
C VAL A 59 3.00 17.51 7.40
N LEU A 60 4.31 17.23 7.35
CA LEU A 60 4.84 15.87 7.45
C LEU A 60 4.61 15.26 8.84
N SER A 61 4.62 16.08 9.90
CA SER A 61 4.27 15.64 11.25
C SER A 61 2.80 15.24 11.36
N ALA A 62 1.90 16.04 10.78
CA ALA A 62 0.48 15.70 10.71
C ALA A 62 0.24 14.41 9.90
N ALA A 63 0.93 14.25 8.76
CA ALA A 63 0.86 13.04 7.95
C ALA A 63 1.38 11.81 8.71
N ARG A 64 2.48 11.95 9.45
CA ARG A 64 3.02 10.90 10.32
C ARG A 64 2.01 10.47 11.38
N VAL A 65 1.34 11.42 12.05
CA VAL A 65 0.31 11.11 13.05
C VAL A 65 -0.85 10.35 12.40
N ALA A 66 -1.36 10.83 11.26
CA ALA A 66 -2.45 10.14 10.56
C ALA A 66 -2.07 8.70 10.14
N LEU A 67 -0.83 8.50 9.69
CA LEU A 67 -0.32 7.19 9.29
C LEU A 67 -0.08 6.27 10.50
N ALA A 68 0.38 6.82 11.62
CA ALA A 68 0.57 6.10 12.87
C ALA A 68 -0.78 5.74 13.53
N ASP A 69 -1.76 6.64 13.53
CA ASP A 69 -3.09 6.42 14.10
C ASP A 69 -3.90 5.39 13.30
N ALA A 70 -3.74 5.37 11.97
CA ALA A 70 -4.28 4.30 11.13
C ALA A 70 -3.70 2.92 11.48
N ALA A 71 -2.47 2.88 12.00
CA ALA A 71 -1.82 1.66 12.50
C ALA A 71 -2.12 1.38 14.00
N ALA A 72 -2.66 2.35 14.75
CA ALA A 72 -2.77 2.31 16.20
C ALA A 72 -4.20 2.17 16.76
N LEU A 73 -5.24 2.09 15.91
CA LEU A 73 -6.59 1.78 16.39
C LEU A 73 -6.59 0.42 17.13
N PRO A 74 -6.89 0.36 18.44
CA PRO A 74 -6.88 -0.89 19.19
C PRO A 74 -7.88 -1.89 18.58
N GLY A 75 -7.38 -3.03 18.09
CA GLY A 75 -8.19 -4.04 17.41
C GLY A 75 -8.42 -3.81 15.91
N ALA A 76 -7.82 -2.77 15.31
CA ALA A 76 -7.77 -2.65 13.86
C ALA A 76 -6.65 -3.52 13.31
N GLY A 77 -6.97 -4.37 12.33
CA GLY A 77 -5.98 -5.10 11.56
C GLY A 77 -5.87 -4.54 10.15
N ARG A 78 -4.72 -4.80 9.55
CA ARG A 78 -4.35 -4.39 8.19
C ARG A 78 -4.12 -5.64 7.36
N ALA A 79 -4.59 -5.61 6.13
CA ALA A 79 -4.26 -6.57 5.09
C ALA A 79 -3.77 -5.79 3.88
N VAL A 80 -2.59 -6.12 3.38
CA VAL A 80 -2.01 -5.55 2.15
C VAL A 80 -1.95 -6.67 1.12
N ILE A 81 -2.62 -6.49 -0.01
CA ILE A 81 -2.59 -7.39 -1.16
C ILE A 81 -1.82 -6.68 -2.27
N VAL A 82 -0.79 -7.35 -2.80
CA VAL A 82 0.01 -6.89 -3.93
C VAL A 82 -0.24 -7.85 -5.08
N LEU A 83 -0.64 -7.29 -6.23
CA LEU A 83 -0.77 -8.03 -7.47
C LEU A 83 0.36 -7.57 -8.39
N GLU A 84 1.23 -8.50 -8.77
CA GLU A 84 2.38 -8.26 -9.64
C GLU A 84 2.20 -9.01 -10.96
N ASP A 85 2.35 -8.29 -12.07
CA ASP A 85 2.38 -8.87 -13.40
C ASP A 85 3.66 -9.70 -13.55
N SER A 86 3.50 -11.01 -13.66
CA SER A 86 4.61 -11.97 -13.72
C SER A 86 5.04 -12.28 -15.15
N GLY A 87 4.37 -11.65 -16.13
CA GLY A 87 4.54 -11.88 -17.56
C GLY A 87 3.69 -13.04 -18.07
N GLY A 88 3.10 -12.87 -19.26
CA GLY A 88 2.11 -13.80 -19.81
C GLY A 88 0.70 -13.47 -19.32
N ASP A 89 -0.11 -14.51 -19.08
CA ASP A 89 -1.45 -14.39 -18.49
C ASP A 89 -1.46 -14.67 -16.96
N GLU A 90 -0.28 -14.65 -16.31
CA GLU A 90 -0.11 -14.99 -14.90
C GLU A 90 0.09 -13.75 -14.01
N VAL A 91 -0.58 -13.75 -12.84
CA VAL A 91 -0.48 -12.68 -11.83
C VAL A 91 0.02 -13.29 -10.52
N SER A 92 1.13 -12.77 -9.98
CA SER A 92 1.62 -13.12 -8.65
C SER A 92 0.88 -12.31 -7.59
N VAL A 93 0.36 -12.99 -6.56
CA VAL A 93 -0.38 -12.35 -5.48
C VAL A 93 0.36 -12.54 -4.16
N HIS A 94 0.77 -11.43 -3.55
CA HIS A 94 1.41 -11.42 -2.23
C HIS A 94 0.51 -10.76 -1.20
N VAL A 95 0.36 -11.38 -0.04
CA VAL A 95 -0.53 -10.89 1.01
C VAL A 95 0.20 -10.80 2.35
N THR A 96 0.07 -9.66 3.01
CA THR A 96 0.64 -9.43 4.34
C THR A 96 -0.42 -8.93 5.30
N PHE A 97 -0.55 -9.59 6.44
CA PHE A 97 -1.46 -9.23 7.52
C PHE A 97 -0.70 -8.65 8.72
N ALA A 98 -1.24 -7.59 9.33
CA ALA A 98 -0.74 -7.03 10.58
C ALA A 98 -1.92 -6.66 11.50
N PRO A 99 -2.07 -7.26 12.69
CA PRO A 99 -1.26 -8.36 13.24
C PRO A 99 -1.35 -9.65 12.40
N GLN A 100 -0.46 -10.61 12.63
CA GLN A 100 -0.57 -11.93 12.01
C GLN A 100 -1.92 -12.58 12.36
N LEU A 101 -2.49 -13.32 11.41
CA LEU A 101 -3.69 -14.13 11.64
C LEU A 101 -3.39 -15.24 12.65
N GLU A 102 -4.34 -15.53 13.53
CA GLU A 102 -4.23 -16.58 14.53
C GLU A 102 -5.19 -17.72 14.17
N GLU A 103 -4.66 -18.94 14.12
CA GLU A 103 -5.48 -20.15 13.99
C GLU A 103 -5.97 -20.59 15.37
N MET A 104 -7.28 -20.70 15.51
CA MET A 104 -7.93 -21.11 16.75
C MET A 104 -7.87 -22.64 16.92
N ALA A 105 -8.09 -23.12 18.14
CA ALA A 105 -8.03 -24.54 18.48
C ALA A 105 -9.06 -25.41 17.74
N ASP A 106 -10.09 -24.82 17.15
CA ASP A 106 -11.11 -25.47 16.34
C ASP A 106 -10.81 -25.44 14.82
N GLY A 107 -9.64 -24.90 14.44
CA GLY A 107 -9.22 -24.73 13.04
C GLY A 107 -9.81 -23.51 12.35
N SER A 108 -10.54 -22.65 13.07
CA SER A 108 -11.03 -21.38 12.51
C SER A 108 -9.94 -20.29 12.54
N ILE A 109 -9.98 -19.37 11.56
CA ILE A 109 -9.05 -18.24 11.51
C ILE A 109 -9.66 -17.06 12.26
N ALA A 110 -8.99 -16.59 13.30
CA ALA A 110 -9.31 -15.31 13.95
C ALA A 110 -8.62 -14.17 13.21
N GLY A 111 -9.41 -13.18 12.80
CA GLY A 111 -8.93 -11.98 12.13
C GLY A 111 -9.86 -10.81 12.36
N THR A 112 -9.32 -9.61 12.20
CA THR A 112 -10.13 -8.38 12.20
C THR A 112 -10.95 -8.28 10.91
N PRO A 113 -12.01 -7.45 10.85
CA PRO A 113 -12.86 -7.35 9.66
C PRO A 113 -12.11 -7.08 8.36
N ALA A 114 -11.07 -6.24 8.39
CA ALA A 114 -10.24 -5.95 7.21
C ALA A 114 -9.45 -7.17 6.73
N GLN A 115 -8.99 -8.01 7.66
CA GLN A 115 -8.21 -9.21 7.34
C GLN A 115 -9.10 -10.34 6.80
N LEU A 116 -10.29 -10.51 7.40
CA LEU A 116 -11.28 -11.46 6.92
C LEU A 116 -11.79 -11.07 5.52
N ALA A 117 -12.03 -9.79 5.27
CA ALA A 117 -12.42 -9.31 3.94
C ALA A 117 -11.34 -9.59 2.88
N ALA A 118 -10.07 -9.39 3.22
CA ALA A 118 -8.96 -9.71 2.32
C ALA A 118 -8.85 -11.22 2.03
N MET A 119 -9.07 -12.08 3.04
CA MET A 119 -9.14 -13.54 2.83
C MET A 119 -10.27 -13.92 1.87
N SER A 120 -11.48 -13.39 2.06
CA SER A 120 -12.60 -13.66 1.15
C SER A 120 -12.34 -13.21 -0.29
N LEU A 121 -11.61 -12.11 -0.48
CA LEU A 121 -11.21 -11.65 -1.81
C LEU A 121 -10.22 -12.62 -2.47
N LEU A 122 -9.26 -13.15 -1.72
CA LEU A 122 -8.30 -14.14 -2.23
C LEU A 122 -9.00 -15.43 -2.63
N GLU A 123 -9.92 -15.92 -1.78
CA GLU A 123 -10.74 -17.10 -2.07
C GLU A 123 -11.55 -16.90 -3.36
N ALA A 124 -12.18 -15.73 -3.54
CA ALA A 124 -12.93 -15.41 -4.75
C ALA A 124 -12.05 -15.45 -6.01
N MET A 125 -10.86 -14.85 -5.97
CA MET A 125 -9.92 -14.88 -7.11
C MET A 125 -9.45 -16.30 -7.45
N THR A 126 -9.25 -17.16 -6.45
CA THR A 126 -8.88 -18.56 -6.69
C THR A 126 -10.04 -19.43 -7.16
N ALA A 127 -11.28 -19.08 -6.81
CA ALA A 127 -12.46 -19.83 -7.19
C ALA A 127 -12.88 -19.61 -8.65
N GLU A 128 -12.59 -18.42 -9.22
CA GLU A 128 -12.93 -18.08 -10.61
C GLU A 128 -12.08 -18.87 -11.65
N ASP A 129 -10.92 -19.37 -11.26
CA ASP A 129 -10.01 -20.14 -12.14
C ASP A 129 -10.43 -21.62 -12.33
N HIS A 130 -11.39 -22.13 -11.56
CA HIS A 130 -11.86 -23.52 -11.64
C HIS A 130 -13.20 -23.67 -12.39
N GLY A 131 -13.61 -22.66 -13.15
CA GLY A 131 -14.95 -22.55 -13.74
C GLY A 131 -15.13 -23.05 -15.19
N GLY A 132 -14.17 -23.75 -15.80
CA GLY A 132 -14.30 -24.10 -17.22
C GLY A 132 -13.53 -25.33 -17.68
N HIS A 133 -14.15 -26.52 -17.58
CA HIS A 133 -14.12 -27.57 -18.61
C HIS A 133 -14.97 -28.79 -18.18
N ASP A 134 -16.28 -28.78 -18.42
CA ASP A 134 -17.02 -30.05 -18.53
C ASP A 134 -17.35 -30.28 -20.00
N HIS A 135 -16.62 -31.24 -20.56
CA HIS A 135 -16.64 -31.64 -21.94
C HIS A 135 -18.01 -32.19 -22.33
N ASP A 136 -18.58 -31.61 -23.37
CA ASP A 136 -19.54 -32.23 -24.28
C ASP A 136 -19.19 -33.72 -24.53
N HIS A 137 -20.09 -34.62 -24.13
CA HIS A 137 -20.11 -36.00 -24.58
C HIS A 137 -21.50 -36.35 -25.08
N GLY A 138 -21.66 -36.30 -26.41
CA GLY A 138 -22.75 -36.94 -27.12
C GLY A 138 -22.65 -38.48 -27.17
N GLY A 139 -23.80 -39.09 -27.49
CA GLY A 139 -23.97 -40.51 -27.87
C GLY A 139 -24.60 -41.35 -26.76
N HIS A 140 -25.62 -42.18 -26.96
CA HIS A 140 -26.30 -42.67 -28.16
C HIS A 140 -27.69 -43.16 -27.73
N GLY A 141 -28.73 -42.83 -28.50
CA GLY A 141 -29.99 -43.57 -28.45
C GLY A 141 -29.77 -44.97 -29.03
N HIS A 142 -30.11 -46.00 -28.28
CA HIS A 142 -30.22 -47.36 -28.78
C HIS A 142 -31.67 -47.81 -28.63
N GLU A 143 -32.37 -47.87 -29.76
CA GLU A 143 -33.62 -48.61 -29.90
C GLU A 143 -33.35 -50.11 -29.76
N HIS A 144 -34.24 -50.81 -29.07
CA HIS A 144 -34.66 -52.18 -29.36
C HIS A 144 -36.00 -52.50 -28.70
#